data_AF-A0A7Y9L5F4-F1
#
_entry.id   AF-A0A7Y9L5F4-F1
#
_cell.length_a   1.000
_cell.length_b   1.000
_cell.length_c   1.000
_cell.angle_alpha   90.00
_cell.angle_beta   90.00
_cell.angle_gamma   90.00
#
_symmetry.space_group_name_H-M   'P 1'
#
loop_
_entity.id
_entity.type
_entity.pdbx_description
1 polymer ?
#
loop_
_entity_poly.entity_id
_entity_poly.type
_entity_poly.pdbx_seq_one_letter_code
_entity_poly.pdbx_strand_id
1 'polypeptide(L)'
;MKYHVISLTILIIFSFCKVNAQTAPNKRKQVEIIKFLLVKKELTDESDTVLSNLDVMYTRNIASKNKGNPSAVYIFGAMSPHGKRFIALDDNTGINLLETKNLPTEIQLIVAFFKRNLYSQQQILNCLNEIGKTYEYDEKMNFKTVEEKR
;
A
#
# COMPACT_ATOMS: atom_id res chain seq x y z
N MET A 1 -72.12 1.39 19.62
CA MET A 1 -71.28 2.28 18.79
C MET A 1 -69.96 1.59 18.54
N LYS A 2 -69.66 1.26 17.27
CA LYS A 2 -68.46 0.55 16.85
C LYS A 2 -67.38 1.59 16.53
N TYR A 3 -66.22 1.50 17.17
CA TYR A 3 -65.03 2.26 16.76
C TYR A 3 -64.09 1.32 16.00
N HIS A 4 -63.91 1.60 14.72
CA HIS A 4 -62.73 1.19 13.96
C HIS A 4 -61.61 2.16 14.31
N VAL A 5 -60.45 1.64 14.73
CA VAL A 5 -59.16 2.28 14.47
C VAL A 5 -58.18 1.20 14.06
N ILE A 6 -57.83 1.22 12.77
CA ILE A 6 -56.73 0.50 12.16
C ILE A 6 -55.44 1.15 12.67
N SER A 7 -54.50 0.36 13.19
CA SER A 7 -53.11 0.80 13.29
C SER A 7 -52.17 -0.36 13.03
N LEU A 8 -51.99 -0.60 11.73
CA LEU A 8 -50.78 -0.97 11.03
C LEU A 8 -49.49 -0.91 11.87
N THR A 9 -49.09 -2.02 12.48
CA THR A 9 -47.71 -2.22 12.95
C THR A 9 -46.91 -2.89 11.84
N ILE A 10 -46.33 -2.06 10.97
CA ILE A 10 -45.23 -2.44 10.09
C ILE A 10 -44.10 -2.94 10.99
N LEU A 11 -43.92 -4.26 11.00
CA LEU A 11 -42.76 -4.90 11.60
C LEU A 11 -41.55 -4.44 10.79
N ILE A 12 -40.81 -3.51 11.37
CA ILE A 12 -39.61 -2.93 10.78
C ILE A 12 -38.59 -4.05 10.59
N ILE A 13 -38.45 -4.48 9.34
CA ILE A 13 -37.30 -5.23 8.84
C ILE A 13 -36.11 -4.26 8.88
N PHE A 14 -35.49 -4.09 10.04
CA PHE A 14 -34.12 -3.59 10.10
C PHE A 14 -33.21 -4.73 9.67
N SER A 15 -33.14 -4.90 8.34
CA SER A 15 -32.01 -5.52 7.68
C SER A 15 -30.75 -4.88 8.23
N PHE A 16 -30.04 -5.61 9.07
CA PHE A 16 -28.64 -5.33 9.36
C PHE A 16 -27.87 -5.55 8.05
N CYS A 17 -27.84 -4.52 7.20
CA CYS A 17 -26.78 -4.34 6.24
C CYS A 17 -25.49 -4.21 7.05
N LYS A 18 -24.87 -5.34 7.37
CA LYS A 18 -23.44 -5.39 7.67
C LYS A 18 -22.71 -4.99 6.39
N VAL A 19 -22.66 -3.68 6.12
CA VAL A 19 -21.67 -3.12 5.22
C VAL A 19 -20.33 -3.45 5.85
N ASN A 20 -19.59 -4.34 5.21
CA ASN A 20 -18.29 -4.83 5.66
C ASN A 20 -17.30 -3.67 5.84
N ALA A 21 -17.25 -3.06 7.03
CA ALA A 21 -16.34 -1.98 7.41
C ALA A 21 -14.84 -2.36 7.24
N GLN A 22 -14.53 -3.64 7.06
CA GLN A 22 -13.19 -4.14 6.74
C GLN A 22 -12.70 -3.75 5.33
N THR A 23 -13.58 -3.30 4.42
CA THR A 23 -13.17 -2.87 3.06
C THR A 23 -12.66 -1.43 2.98
N ALA A 24 -13.07 -0.55 3.90
CA ALA A 24 -12.69 0.86 3.88
C ALA A 24 -11.18 1.12 4.12
N PRO A 25 -10.50 0.51 5.13
CA PRO A 25 -9.09 0.78 5.40
C PRO A 25 -8.17 0.31 4.25
N ASN A 26 -8.51 -0.82 3.61
CA ASN A 26 -7.72 -1.34 2.50
C ASN A 26 -7.82 -0.46 1.24
N LYS A 27 -9.00 0.15 1.00
CA LYS A 27 -9.18 1.12 -0.09
C LYS A 27 -8.37 2.40 0.12
N ARG A 28 -8.32 2.94 1.35
CA ARG A 28 -7.52 4.14 1.65
C ARG A 28 -6.05 3.93 1.33
N LYS A 29 -5.47 2.82 1.80
CA LYS A 29 -4.09 2.45 1.49
C LYS A 29 -3.82 2.39 -0.01
N GLN A 30 -4.67 1.70 -0.76
CA GLN A 30 -4.50 1.59 -2.21
C GLN A 30 -4.52 2.95 -2.90
N VAL A 31 -5.40 3.86 -2.48
CA VAL A 31 -5.46 5.22 -3.01
C VAL A 31 -4.17 5.99 -2.72
N GLU A 32 -3.60 5.87 -1.52
CA GLU A 32 -2.34 6.54 -1.16
C GLU A 32 -1.16 6.01 -2.00
N ILE A 33 -1.10 4.68 -2.22
CA ILE A 33 -0.09 4.06 -3.10
C ILE A 33 -0.24 4.53 -4.55
N ILE A 34 -1.45 4.53 -5.10
CA ILE A 34 -1.70 4.97 -6.49
C ILE A 34 -1.27 6.41 -6.66
N LYS A 35 -1.68 7.30 -5.75
CA LYS A 35 -1.28 8.72 -5.78
C LYS A 35 0.24 8.88 -5.76
N PHE A 36 0.92 8.10 -4.93
CA PHE A 36 2.37 8.12 -4.88
C PHE A 36 3.00 7.68 -6.19
N LEU A 37 2.54 6.57 -6.79
CA LEU A 37 3.07 6.07 -8.06
C LEU A 37 2.83 7.04 -9.23
N LEU A 38 1.67 7.71 -9.28
CA LEU A 38 1.40 8.78 -10.24
C LEU A 38 2.39 9.95 -10.08
N VAL A 39 2.62 10.42 -8.85
CA VAL A 39 3.60 11.47 -8.56
C VAL A 39 5.02 11.05 -8.94
N LYS A 40 5.35 9.75 -8.84
CA LYS A 40 6.63 9.20 -9.29
C LYS A 40 6.72 8.92 -10.78
N LYS A 41 5.63 9.10 -11.54
CA LYS A 41 5.51 8.76 -12.96
C LYS A 41 5.76 7.27 -13.23
N GLU A 42 5.36 6.43 -12.29
CA GLU A 42 5.44 4.97 -12.39
C GLU A 42 4.11 4.37 -12.87
N LEU A 43 3.03 5.14 -12.83
CA LEU A 43 1.75 4.87 -13.49
C LEU A 43 1.43 6.04 -14.41
N THR A 44 0.79 5.77 -15.55
CA THR A 44 0.27 6.81 -16.45
C THR A 44 -0.99 7.44 -15.88
N ASP A 45 -1.09 8.76 -16.01
CA ASP A 45 -2.36 9.47 -15.87
C ASP A 45 -3.13 9.44 -17.20
N GLU A 46 -4.45 9.63 -17.16
CA GLU A 46 -5.30 9.76 -18.36
C GLU A 46 -4.87 10.93 -19.25
N SER A 47 -4.15 11.91 -18.69
CA SER A 47 -3.58 13.04 -19.41
C SER A 47 -2.18 12.80 -20.00
N ASP A 48 -1.52 11.69 -19.68
CA ASP A 48 -0.16 11.40 -20.14
C ASP A 48 -0.15 10.68 -21.49
N THR A 49 0.92 10.84 -22.26
CA THR A 49 1.17 10.00 -23.44
C THR A 49 1.41 8.58 -22.94
N VAL A 50 0.55 7.62 -23.29
CA VAL A 50 0.55 6.23 -22.76
C VAL A 50 1.98 5.65 -22.75
N LEU A 51 2.58 5.55 -21.56
CA LEU A 51 3.95 5.07 -21.36
C LEU A 51 4.06 3.54 -21.45
N SER A 52 2.98 2.80 -21.19
CA SER A 52 2.90 1.35 -21.45
C SER A 52 1.45 0.84 -21.37
N ASN A 53 1.11 -0.21 -22.09
CA ASN A 53 -0.21 -0.88 -21.98
C ASN A 53 -0.32 -1.82 -20.75
N LEU A 54 0.62 -1.74 -19.80
CA LEU A 54 0.82 -2.70 -18.70
C LEU A 54 0.95 -2.01 -17.33
N ASP A 55 0.21 -0.92 -17.11
CA ASP A 55 0.22 -0.17 -15.85
C ASP A 55 -0.56 -0.88 -14.75
N VAL A 56 -0.04 -2.02 -14.30
CA VAL A 56 -0.60 -2.82 -13.22
C VAL A 56 0.20 -2.54 -11.95
N MET A 57 -0.43 -1.89 -10.97
CA MET A 57 0.14 -1.77 -9.63
C MET A 57 0.23 -3.16 -8.99
N TYR A 58 1.37 -3.46 -8.36
CA TYR A 58 1.51 -4.62 -7.49
C TYR A 58 1.80 -4.20 -6.05
N THR A 59 1.43 -5.06 -5.11
CA THR A 59 1.75 -4.89 -3.68
C THR A 59 2.01 -6.25 -3.08
N ARG A 60 3.15 -6.41 -2.42
CA ARG A 60 3.60 -7.65 -1.80
C ARG A 60 3.85 -7.42 -0.31
N ASN A 61 3.13 -8.13 0.54
CA ASN A 61 3.39 -8.13 1.98
C ASN A 61 4.67 -8.91 2.27
N ILE A 62 5.65 -8.28 2.91
CA ILE A 62 6.92 -8.91 3.30
C ILE A 62 7.04 -9.14 4.80
N ALA A 63 6.23 -8.43 5.60
CA ALA A 63 6.10 -8.71 7.02
C ALA A 63 4.75 -8.22 7.52
N SER A 64 4.04 -9.02 8.29
CA SER A 64 2.76 -8.64 8.91
C SER A 64 2.74 -9.08 10.36
N LYS A 65 2.14 -8.25 11.21
CA LYS A 65 1.81 -8.60 12.57
C LYS A 65 0.37 -9.14 12.69
N ASN A 66 0.12 -9.90 13.76
CA ASN A 66 -1.11 -10.65 14.00
C ASN A 66 -2.34 -9.76 14.24
N LYS A 67 -3.53 -10.41 14.18
CA LYS A 67 -4.90 -9.87 14.20
C LYS A 67 -5.24 -8.74 15.19
N GLY A 68 -4.46 -8.49 16.24
CA GLY A 68 -4.75 -7.49 17.26
C GLY A 68 -4.32 -6.05 16.89
N ASN A 69 -3.31 -5.91 16.03
CA ASN A 69 -2.82 -4.61 15.58
C ASN A 69 -2.10 -4.78 14.23
N PRO A 70 -2.80 -4.58 13.09
CA PRO A 70 -2.25 -4.86 11.77
C PRO A 70 -1.17 -3.82 11.45
N SER A 71 0.08 -4.17 11.78
CA SER A 71 1.26 -3.52 11.22
C SER A 71 1.80 -4.40 10.12
N ALA A 72 2.09 -3.80 8.97
CA ALA A 72 2.60 -4.52 7.82
C ALA A 72 3.64 -3.69 7.08
N VAL A 73 4.61 -4.40 6.51
CA VAL A 73 5.59 -3.86 5.58
C VAL A 73 5.29 -4.45 4.22
N TYR A 74 5.17 -3.58 3.22
CA TYR A 74 4.95 -3.98 1.85
C TYR A 74 6.07 -3.49 0.95
N ILE A 75 6.33 -4.25 -0.10
CA ILE A 75 6.99 -3.76 -1.30
C ILE A 75 5.91 -3.51 -2.34
N PHE A 76 5.94 -2.36 -2.99
CA PHE A 76 4.99 -1.99 -4.02
C PHE A 76 5.67 -1.30 -5.20
N GLY A 77 4.96 -1.18 -6.31
CA GLY A 77 5.46 -0.58 -7.54
C GLY A 77 4.47 -0.79 -8.69
N ALA A 78 4.88 -0.40 -9.89
CA ALA A 78 4.20 -0.76 -11.12
C ALA A 78 4.86 -1.99 -11.77
N MET A 79 4.08 -2.85 -12.40
CA MET A 79 4.59 -3.96 -13.19
C MET A 79 5.15 -3.43 -14.51
N SER A 80 6.42 -3.06 -14.51
CA SER A 80 7.17 -2.75 -15.72
C SER A 80 8.56 -3.36 -15.62
N PRO A 81 9.17 -3.82 -16.74
CA PRO A 81 10.58 -4.21 -16.78
C PRO A 81 11.52 -3.11 -16.27
N HIS A 82 11.05 -1.85 -16.30
CA HIS A 82 11.81 -0.66 -15.90
C HIS A 82 11.21 0.05 -14.67
N GLY A 83 10.13 -0.47 -14.10
CA GLY A 83 9.43 0.17 -12.99
C GLY A 83 10.24 0.11 -11.70
N LYS A 84 10.14 1.13 -10.86
CA LYS A 84 10.81 1.17 -9.55
C LYS A 84 10.04 0.44 -8.48
N ARG A 85 10.75 0.04 -7.45
CA ARG A 85 10.16 -0.56 -6.25
C ARG A 85 10.20 0.43 -5.11
N PHE A 86 9.24 0.31 -4.22
CA PHE A 86 9.10 1.19 -3.07
C PHE A 86 8.71 0.39 -1.85
N ILE A 87 8.87 1.00 -0.67
CA ILE A 87 8.56 0.38 0.61
C ILE A 87 7.40 1.13 1.25
N ALA A 88 6.39 0.40 1.72
CA ALA A 88 5.31 0.95 2.52
C ALA A 88 5.35 0.38 3.94
N LEU A 89 5.27 1.26 4.93
CA LEU A 89 5.13 0.93 6.35
C LEU A 89 3.71 1.28 6.78
N ASP A 90 2.86 0.30 6.98
CA ASP A 90 1.44 0.44 7.31
C ASP A 90 1.21 0.05 8.77
N ASP A 91 0.63 0.92 9.58
CA ASP A 91 0.12 0.59 10.91
C ASP A 91 -1.13 1.42 11.23
N ASN A 92 -1.64 1.31 12.46
CA ASN A 92 -2.84 2.02 12.88
C ASN A 92 -2.75 3.56 12.79
N THR A 93 -1.55 4.13 12.65
CA THR A 93 -1.35 5.58 12.51
C THR A 93 -1.45 6.05 11.06
N GLY A 94 -1.27 5.15 10.09
CA GLY A 94 -1.30 5.43 8.66
C GLY A 94 -0.26 4.64 7.89
N ILE A 95 -0.08 5.01 6.62
CA ILE A 95 0.92 4.43 5.73
C ILE A 95 2.04 5.45 5.47
N ASN A 96 3.28 5.02 5.65
CA ASN A 96 4.46 5.78 5.26
C ASN A 96 5.07 5.15 4.00
N LEU A 97 5.19 5.94 2.93
CA LEU A 97 5.65 5.51 1.61
C LEU A 97 7.09 6.02 1.39
N LEU A 98 8.02 5.11 1.18
CA LEU A 98 9.45 5.40 1.06
C LEU A 98 9.89 5.31 -0.40
N GLU A 99 10.59 6.34 -0.87
CA GLU A 99 11.07 6.46 -2.25
C GLU A 99 12.34 5.66 -2.56
N THR A 100 12.87 4.94 -1.57
CA THR A 100 14.08 4.11 -1.68
C THR A 100 15.30 4.87 -2.22
N LYS A 101 15.46 6.14 -1.82
CA LYS A 101 16.54 7.03 -2.31
C LYS A 101 17.76 7.07 -1.39
N ASN A 102 17.53 7.05 -0.08
CA ASN A 102 18.58 7.22 0.91
C ASN A 102 18.39 6.20 2.04
N LEU A 103 19.01 5.03 1.86
CA LEU A 103 18.94 3.92 2.82
C LEU A 103 19.37 4.35 4.24
N PRO A 104 20.50 5.05 4.47
CA PRO A 104 20.88 5.50 5.83
C PRO A 104 19.82 6.30 6.60
N THR A 105 19.04 7.14 5.93
CA THR A 105 17.97 7.91 6.59
C THR A 105 16.71 7.06 6.74
N GLU A 106 16.32 6.36 5.69
CA GLU A 106 15.09 5.56 5.66
C GLU A 106 15.17 4.32 6.57
N ILE A 107 16.37 3.74 6.76
CA ILE A 107 16.58 2.59 7.65
C ILE A 107 16.28 2.94 9.12
N GLN A 108 16.52 4.18 9.53
CA GLN A 108 16.18 4.63 10.89
C GLN A 108 14.67 4.64 11.10
N LEU A 109 13.90 5.08 10.09
CA LEU A 109 12.44 5.06 10.11
C LEU A 109 11.92 3.62 10.14
N ILE A 110 12.49 2.73 9.33
CA ILE A 110 12.14 1.30 9.26
C ILE A 110 12.41 0.60 10.61
N VAL A 111 13.58 0.83 11.20
CA VAL A 111 13.93 0.25 12.51
C VAL A 111 13.04 0.80 13.62
N ALA A 112 12.72 2.10 13.59
CA ALA A 112 11.78 2.70 14.54
C ALA A 112 10.38 2.09 14.40
N PHE A 113 9.92 1.85 13.17
CA PHE A 113 8.66 1.16 12.89
C PHE A 113 8.65 -0.25 13.48
N PHE A 114 9.71 -1.04 13.28
CA PHE A 114 9.80 -2.38 13.86
C PHE A 114 9.78 -2.38 15.38
N LYS A 115 10.49 -1.45 16.01
CA LYS A 115 10.53 -1.29 17.47
C LYS A 115 9.15 -0.92 18.03
N ARG A 116 8.50 0.09 17.44
CA ARG A 116 7.15 0.54 17.84
C ARG A 116 6.13 -0.58 17.72
N ASN A 117 6.21 -1.35 16.64
CA ASN A 117 5.29 -2.44 16.35
C ASN A 117 5.77 -3.79 16.91
N LEU A 118 6.82 -3.82 17.74
CA LEU A 118 7.31 -4.98 18.49
C LEU A 118 7.61 -6.22 17.61
N TYR A 119 8.17 -6.05 16.41
CA TYR A 119 8.54 -7.18 15.55
C TYR A 119 9.63 -8.05 16.20
N SER A 120 9.60 -9.36 15.97
CA SER A 120 10.67 -10.24 16.47
C SER A 120 11.97 -10.03 15.69
N GLN A 121 13.11 -10.31 16.30
CA GLN A 121 14.42 -10.17 15.63
C GLN A 121 14.50 -10.96 14.32
N GLN A 122 13.93 -12.17 14.28
CA GLN A 122 13.89 -12.98 13.06
C GLN A 122 13.03 -12.32 11.97
N GLN A 123 11.87 -11.76 12.33
CA GLN A 123 11.03 -11.04 11.37
C GLN A 123 11.72 -9.79 10.83
N ILE A 124 12.40 -9.05 11.71
CA ILE A 124 13.17 -7.86 11.34
C ILE A 124 14.27 -8.24 10.36
N LEU A 125 15.08 -9.25 10.67
CA LEU A 125 16.18 -9.69 9.81
C LEU A 125 15.70 -10.12 8.42
N ASN A 126 14.64 -10.94 8.36
CA ASN A 126 14.05 -11.37 7.10
C ASN A 126 13.52 -10.18 6.28
N CYS A 127 12.85 -9.23 6.95
CA CYS A 127 12.29 -8.06 6.30
C CYS A 127 13.37 -7.10 5.80
N LEU A 128 14.43 -6.87 6.59
CA LEU A 128 15.57 -6.02 6.21
C LEU A 128 16.31 -6.57 4.98
N ASN A 129 16.41 -7.89 4.83
CA ASN A 129 16.98 -8.50 3.63
C ASN A 129 16.17 -8.19 2.36
N GLU A 130 14.84 -8.28 2.44
CA GLU A 130 13.97 -7.93 1.30
C GLU A 130 13.99 -6.42 0.99
N ILE A 131 14.11 -5.59 2.03
CA ILE A 131 14.30 -4.15 1.91
C ILE A 131 15.61 -3.85 1.21
N GLY A 132 16.73 -4.45 1.61
CA GLY A 132 18.04 -4.26 0.96
C GLY A 132 18.00 -4.57 -0.53
N LYS A 133 17.41 -5.71 -0.91
CA LYS A 133 17.19 -6.08 -2.32
C LYS A 133 16.35 -5.06 -3.10
N THR A 134 15.46 -4.35 -2.41
CA THR A 134 14.63 -3.30 -3.02
C THR A 134 15.49 -2.11 -3.40
N TYR A 135 16.34 -1.61 -2.50
CA TYR A 135 17.29 -0.53 -2.82
C TYR A 135 18.27 -0.92 -3.92
N GLU A 136 18.82 -2.13 -3.89
CA GLU A 136 19.74 -2.60 -4.95
C GLU A 136 19.07 -2.65 -6.33
N TYR A 137 17.78 -2.99 -6.36
CA TYR A 137 17.01 -3.03 -7.60
C TYR A 137 16.87 -1.62 -8.20
N ASP A 138 16.60 -0.61 -7.37
CA ASP A 138 16.44 0.77 -7.82
C ASP A 138 17.77 1.45 -8.17
N GLU A 139 18.87 1.09 -7.49
CA GLU A 139 20.22 1.60 -7.82
C GLU A 139 20.67 1.17 -9.22
N LYS A 140 20.39 -0.08 -9.64
CA LYS A 140 20.78 -0.62 -10.95
C LYS A 140 19.86 -0.19 -12.10
N MET A 141 18.62 0.20 -11.81
CA MET A 141 17.63 0.61 -12.82
C MET A 141 17.78 2.05 -13.31
N ASN A 142 18.74 2.83 -12.78
CA ASN A 142 19.17 4.09 -13.39
C ASN A 142 19.97 3.86 -14.68
N PHE A 143 19.43 3.10 -15.63
CA PHE A 143 19.88 3.14 -17.01
C PHE A 143 19.48 4.49 -17.58
N LYS A 144 20.30 5.49 -17.34
CA LYS A 144 20.42 6.60 -18.28
C LYS A 144 20.53 5.96 -19.66
N THR A 145 19.53 6.19 -20.50
CA THR A 145 19.66 6.49 -21.93
C THR A 145 21.12 6.55 -22.41
N VAL A 146 21.66 5.43 -22.90
CA VAL A 146 22.93 5.42 -23.65
C VAL A 146 22.69 5.25 -25.16
N GLU A 147 21.49 4.85 -25.61
CA GLU A 147 21.23 4.59 -27.04
C GLU A 147 20.22 5.55 -27.70
N GLU A 148 20.15 6.80 -27.24
CA GLU A 148 19.49 7.91 -27.99
C GLU A 148 20.51 8.89 -28.61
N LYS A 149 21.76 8.46 -28.76
CA LYS A 149 22.79 9.15 -29.55
C LYS A 149 23.69 8.15 -30.29
N ARG A 150 23.14 7.38 -31.24
CA ARG A 150 23.87 6.94 -32.43
C ARG A 150 22.93 6.88 -33.62
#